data_AF-A0A1G3N0D5-F1
#
_entry.id   AF-A0A1G3N0D5-F1
#
_cell.length_a   1.000
_cell.length_b   1.000
_cell.length_c   1.000
_cell.angle_alpha   90.00
_cell.angle_beta   90.00
_cell.angle_gamma   90.00
#
_symmetry.space_group_name_H-M   'P 1'
#
loop_
_entity.id
_entity.type
_entity.pdbx_description
1 polymer ?
#
loop_
_entity_poly.entity_id
_entity_poly.type
_entity_poly.pdbx_seq_one_letter_code
_entity_poly.pdbx_strand_id
1 'polypeptide(L)'
;MKKREKVDHDDYWRCVQAAVADLRSGRFAEADALLRQAIALDYSRPEVYNALGIMMELQGNRWQAQNYYRAALSLDPGYAPSRNNLDRTVGLWKPGQHVSKEA
;
A
#
# COMPACT_ATOMS: atom_id res chain seq x y z
N MET A 1 -1.15 -35.56 1.75
CA MET A 1 -2.34 -34.77 2.13
C MET A 1 -1.88 -33.36 2.48
N LYS A 2 -2.09 -32.37 1.61
CA LYS A 2 -1.77 -30.96 1.91
C LYS A 2 -2.77 -30.48 2.96
N LYS A 3 -2.33 -30.25 4.20
CA LYS A 3 -3.13 -29.49 5.16
C LYS A 3 -3.43 -28.16 4.49
N ARG A 4 -4.71 -27.88 4.20
CA ARG A 4 -5.14 -26.48 4.03
C ARG A 4 -4.95 -25.89 5.43
N GLU A 5 -3.76 -25.35 5.69
CA GLU A 5 -3.58 -24.38 6.76
C GLU A 5 -4.68 -23.36 6.57
N LYS A 6 -5.57 -23.27 7.58
CA LYS A 6 -6.46 -22.13 7.68
C LYS A 6 -5.51 -20.95 7.66
N VAL A 7 -5.54 -20.17 6.57
CA VAL A 7 -4.80 -18.91 6.50
C VAL A 7 -5.33 -18.12 7.68
N ASP A 8 -4.57 -18.07 8.76
CA ASP A 8 -5.04 -17.45 9.98
C ASP A 8 -5.16 -15.96 9.67
N HIS A 9 -6.34 -15.41 9.90
CA HIS A 9 -6.60 -13.98 9.72
C HIS A 9 -5.55 -13.12 10.44
N ASP A 10 -5.00 -13.68 11.52
CA ASP A 10 -3.95 -13.13 12.35
C ASP A 10 -2.63 -12.97 11.59
N ASP A 11 -2.27 -13.89 10.69
CA ASP A 11 -1.03 -13.81 9.91
C ASP A 11 -1.07 -12.67 8.89
N TYR A 12 -2.21 -12.44 8.23
CA TYR A 12 -2.38 -11.31 7.32
C TYR A 12 -2.13 -10.00 8.07
N TRP A 13 -2.82 -9.82 9.20
CA TRP A 13 -2.69 -8.59 9.98
C TRP A 13 -1.30 -8.43 10.56
N ARG A 14 -0.65 -9.52 10.97
CA ARG A 14 0.74 -9.49 11.43
C ARG A 14 1.68 -8.99 10.33
N CYS A 15 1.52 -9.47 9.10
CA CYS A 15 2.29 -9.00 7.95
C CYS A 15 2.04 -7.51 7.67
N VAL A 16 0.77 -7.07 7.63
CA VAL A 16 0.43 -5.67 7.35
C VAL A 16 0.92 -4.73 8.45
N GLN A 17 0.75 -5.09 9.72
CA GLN A 17 1.20 -4.27 10.85
C GLN A 17 2.73 -4.15 10.90
N ALA A 18 3.44 -5.25 10.68
CA ALA A 18 4.89 -5.24 10.61
C ALA A 18 5.39 -4.40 9.42
N ALA A 19 4.75 -4.52 8.25
CA ALA A 19 5.09 -3.71 7.08
C ALA A 19 4.92 -2.22 7.37
N VAL A 20 3.82 -1.82 8.01
CA VAL A 20 3.59 -0.41 8.39
C VAL A 20 4.66 0.10 9.37
N ALA A 21 5.12 -0.74 10.30
CA ALA A 21 6.21 -0.38 11.21
C ALA A 21 7.56 -0.21 10.46
N ASP A 22 7.84 -1.06 9.49
CA ASP A 22 9.02 -0.97 8.63
C ASP A 22 8.98 0.28 7.75
N LEU A 23 7.82 0.62 7.17
CA LEU A 23 7.63 1.86 6.41
C LEU A 23 7.93 3.11 7.25
N ARG A 24 7.46 3.15 8.51
CA ARG A 24 7.77 4.25 9.45
C ARG A 24 9.26 4.34 9.77
N SER A 25 9.99 3.24 9.61
CA SER A 25 11.42 3.16 9.86
C SER A 25 12.28 3.35 8.60
N GLY A 26 11.67 3.57 7.42
CA GLY A 26 12.37 3.66 6.14
C GLY A 26 12.90 2.32 5.60
N ARG A 27 12.50 1.19 6.21
CA ARG A 27 12.87 -0.17 5.79
C ARG A 27 11.97 -0.66 4.67
N PHE A 28 12.16 -0.09 3.47
CA PHE A 28 11.24 -0.32 2.34
C PHE A 28 11.31 -1.74 1.79
N ALA A 29 12.48 -2.39 1.82
CA ALA A 29 12.64 -3.75 1.29
C ALA A 29 11.93 -4.79 2.17
N GLU A 30 12.04 -4.64 3.48
CA GLU A 30 11.38 -5.48 4.49
C GLU A 30 9.86 -5.28 4.44
N ALA A 31 9.41 -4.03 4.32
CA ALA A 31 8.00 -3.72 4.11
C ALA A 31 7.45 -4.37 2.83
N ASP A 32 8.15 -4.27 1.70
CA ASP A 32 7.71 -4.91 0.44
C ASP A 32 7.59 -6.43 0.58
N ALA A 33 8.57 -7.08 1.24
CA ALA A 33 8.52 -8.52 1.50
C ALA A 33 7.30 -8.92 2.34
N LEU A 34 6.98 -8.15 3.38
CA LEU A 34 5.81 -8.39 4.23
C LEU A 34 4.49 -8.11 3.50
N LEU A 35 4.43 -7.08 2.66
CA LEU A 35 3.24 -6.78 1.86
C LEU A 35 2.98 -7.85 0.79
N ARG A 36 4.04 -8.42 0.18
CA ARG A 36 3.91 -9.58 -0.71
C ARG A 36 3.38 -10.81 0.01
N GLN A 37 3.81 -11.04 1.25
CA GLN A 37 3.26 -12.12 2.07
C GLN A 37 1.77 -11.85 2.37
N ALA A 38 1.41 -10.63 2.77
CA ALA A 38 0.01 -10.26 3.00
C ALA A 38 -0.86 -10.47 1.75
N ILE A 39 -0.39 -10.11 0.55
CA ILE A 39 -1.08 -10.39 -0.73
C ILE A 39 -1.24 -11.90 -0.96
N ALA A 40 -0.20 -12.69 -0.67
CA ALA A 40 -0.25 -14.15 -0.86
C ALA A 40 -1.24 -14.82 0.11
N LEU A 41 -1.46 -14.24 1.29
CA LEU A 41 -2.45 -14.69 2.26
C LEU A 41 -3.86 -14.26 1.85
N ASP A 42 -4.06 -12.99 1.52
CA ASP A 42 -5.34 -12.46 1.05
C ASP A 42 -5.16 -11.20 0.19
N TYR A 43 -5.30 -11.35 -1.12
CA TYR A 43 -5.24 -10.26 -2.09
C TYR A 43 -6.55 -9.48 -2.22
N SER A 44 -7.64 -9.91 -1.57
CA SER A 44 -8.96 -9.27 -1.70
C SER A 44 -9.16 -8.10 -0.72
N ARG A 45 -8.16 -7.81 0.09
CA ARG A 45 -8.24 -6.89 1.21
C ARG A 45 -7.62 -5.52 0.90
N PRO A 46 -8.28 -4.41 1.26
CA PRO A 46 -7.82 -3.07 0.88
C PRO A 46 -6.57 -2.60 1.64
N GLU A 47 -6.29 -3.14 2.84
CA GLU A 47 -5.23 -2.61 3.70
C GLU A 47 -3.82 -2.79 3.11
N VAL A 48 -3.59 -3.89 2.38
CA VAL A 48 -2.29 -4.16 1.75
C VAL A 48 -2.01 -3.20 0.60
N TYR A 49 -3.02 -2.87 -0.21
CA TYR A 49 -2.88 -1.88 -1.28
C TYR A 49 -2.71 -0.47 -0.73
N ASN A 50 -3.38 -0.16 0.39
CA ASN A 50 -3.13 1.10 1.08
C ASN A 50 -1.68 1.22 1.58
N ALA A 51 -1.14 0.16 2.17
CA ALA A 51 0.24 0.15 2.65
C ALA A 51 1.25 0.23 1.49
N LEU A 52 1.01 -0.43 0.36
CA LEU A 52 1.80 -0.25 -0.87
C LEU A 52 1.73 1.20 -1.39
N GLY A 53 0.56 1.84 -1.32
CA GLY A 53 0.42 3.24 -1.68
C GLY A 53 1.25 4.16 -0.78
N ILE A 54 1.23 3.92 0.54
CA ILE A 54 2.06 4.65 1.51
C ILE A 54 3.55 4.43 1.21
N MET A 55 3.97 3.20 0.91
CA MET A 55 5.35 2.88 0.54
C MET A 55 5.81 3.71 -0.67
N MET A 56 5.03 3.70 -1.75
CA MET A 56 5.36 4.45 -2.97
C MET A 56 5.39 5.96 -2.71
N GLU A 57 4.53 6.46 -1.84
CA GLU A 57 4.53 7.87 -1.47
C GLU A 57 5.80 8.26 -0.69
N LEU A 58 6.21 7.44 0.29
CA LEU A 58 7.44 7.66 1.05
C LEU A 58 8.70 7.60 0.16
N GLN A 59 8.65 6.83 -0.93
CA GLN A 59 9.70 6.79 -1.95
C GLN A 59 9.61 7.93 -2.98
N GLY A 60 8.65 8.84 -2.85
CA GLY A 60 8.43 9.97 -3.77
C GLY A 60 7.69 9.61 -5.06
N ASN A 61 7.33 8.34 -5.27
CA ASN A 61 6.57 7.90 -6.44
C ASN A 61 5.07 8.08 -6.25
N ARG A 62 4.66 9.34 -6.32
CA ARG A 62 3.29 9.74 -6.05
C ARG A 62 2.26 9.19 -7.04
N TRP A 63 2.64 9.02 -8.31
CA TRP A 63 1.74 8.47 -9.32
C TRP A 63 1.41 7.00 -9.03
N GLN A 64 2.43 6.21 -8.67
CA GLN A 64 2.21 4.82 -8.25
C GLN A 64 1.41 4.74 -6.94
N ALA A 65 1.66 5.63 -5.99
CA ALA A 65 0.88 5.72 -4.76
C ALA A 65 -0.62 5.88 -5.03
N GLN A 66 -0.99 6.82 -5.92
CA GLN A 66 -2.39 7.04 -6.31
C GLN A 66 -3.03 5.79 -6.93
N ASN A 67 -2.29 5.04 -7.75
CA ASN A 67 -2.81 3.80 -8.35
C ASN A 67 -3.10 2.74 -7.29
N TYR A 68 -2.22 2.58 -6.30
CA TYR A 68 -2.45 1.66 -5.19
C TYR A 68 -3.62 2.08 -4.29
N TYR A 69 -3.80 3.37 -4.01
CA TYR A 69 -4.97 3.83 -3.28
C TYR A 69 -6.27 3.61 -4.05
N ARG A 70 -6.28 3.81 -5.37
CA ARG A 70 -7.43 3.47 -6.22
C ARG A 70 -7.71 1.97 -6.24
N ALA A 71 -6.67 1.13 -6.22
CA ALA A 71 -6.83 -0.32 -6.12
C ALA A 71 -7.49 -0.72 -4.79
N ALA A 72 -7.06 -0.15 -3.67
CA ALA A 72 -7.70 -0.36 -2.37
C ALA A 72 -9.20 0.04 -2.40
N LEU A 73 -9.51 1.20 -2.99
CA LEU A 73 -10.89 1.70 -3.12
C LEU A 73 -11.75 0.90 -4.11
N SER A 74 -11.12 0.17 -5.04
CA SER A 74 -11.82 -0.73 -5.96
C SER A 74 -12.24 -2.03 -5.26
N LEU A 75 -11.53 -2.42 -4.20
CA LEU A 75 -11.88 -3.56 -3.34
C LEU A 75 -12.90 -3.16 -2.29
N ASP A 76 -12.70 -2.01 -1.64
CA ASP A 76 -13.64 -1.44 -0.69
C ASP A 76 -13.77 0.08 -0.91
N PRO A 77 -14.84 0.52 -1.60
CA PRO A 77 -15.12 1.95 -1.81
C PRO A 77 -15.28 2.75 -0.50
N GLY A 78 -15.60 2.09 0.61
CA GLY A 78 -15.74 2.67 1.93
C GLY A 78 -14.43 2.77 2.72
N TYR A 79 -13.31 2.28 2.19
CA TYR A 79 -12.04 2.22 2.90
C TYR A 79 -11.42 3.61 3.12
N ALA A 80 -11.82 4.25 4.22
CA ALA A 80 -11.46 5.62 4.56
C ALA A 80 -9.95 5.92 4.55
N PRO A 81 -9.04 5.03 4.99
CA PRO A 81 -7.61 5.32 4.95
C PRO A 81 -7.09 5.58 3.53
N SER A 82 -7.49 4.78 2.53
CA SER A 82 -7.07 5.01 1.15
C SER A 82 -7.75 6.20 0.50
N ARG A 83 -9.00 6.49 0.85
CA ARG A 83 -9.66 7.73 0.38
C ARG A 83 -8.91 8.96 0.88
N ASN A 84 -8.63 9.03 2.17
CA ASN A 84 -7.90 10.16 2.76
C ASN A 84 -6.49 10.30 2.17
N ASN A 85 -5.80 9.18 1.94
CA ASN A 85 -4.49 9.19 1.31
C ASN A 85 -4.54 9.57 -0.17
N LEU A 86 -5.55 9.11 -0.91
CA LEU A 86 -5.77 9.52 -2.30
C LEU A 86 -6.06 11.02 -2.37
N ASP A 87 -6.99 11.53 -1.58
CA ASP A 87 -7.36 12.95 -1.53
C ASP A 87 -6.15 13.83 -1.22
N ARG A 88 -5.34 13.44 -0.24
CA ARG A 88 -4.08 14.11 0.09
C ARG A 88 -3.08 14.05 -1.08
N THR A 89 -2.91 12.88 -1.69
CA THR A 89 -1.99 12.68 -2.82
C THR A 89 -2.50 13.22 -4.16
N VAL A 90 -3.77 13.56 -4.34
CA VAL A 90 -4.22 14.36 -5.50
C VAL A 90 -4.24 15.85 -5.17
N GLY A 91 -4.55 16.23 -3.92
CA GLY A 91 -4.62 17.62 -3.49
C GLY A 91 -3.29 18.35 -3.53
N LEU A 92 -2.17 17.69 -3.22
CA LEU A 92 -0.84 18.30 -3.45
C LEU A 92 -0.34 18.19 -4.91
N TRP A 93 -1.12 17.66 -5.86
CA TRP A 93 -0.76 17.68 -7.29
C TRP A 93 -1.31 18.96 -7.90
N LYS A 94 -0.40 19.87 -8.28
CA LYS A 94 -0.74 21.03 -9.10
C LYS A 94 -0.27 20.74 -10.53
N PRO A 95 -1.14 20.82 -11.56
CA PRO A 95 -0.69 20.72 -12.94
C PRO A 95 0.35 21.82 -13.19
N GLY A 96 1.57 21.43 -13.57
CA GLY A 96 2.68 22.35 -13.88
C GLY A 96 3.94 22.25 -13.00
N GLN A 97 3.98 21.42 -11.94
CA GLN A 97 5.20 21.25 -11.11
C GLN A 97 6.12 20.08 -11.51
N HIS A 98 5.79 19.30 -12.53
CA HIS A 98 6.70 18.29 -13.08
C HIS A 98 7.24 18.74 -14.43
N VAL A 99 8.25 19.62 -14.36
CA VAL A 99 9.31 19.63 -15.37
C VAL A 99 10.44 18.82 -14.75
N SER A 100 10.35 17.49 -14.80
CA SER A 100 11.56 16.68 -14.63
C SER A 100 12.38 16.86 -15.90
N LYS A 101 13.23 17.89 -15.85
CA LYS A 101 14.47 17.92 -16.63
C LYS A 101 15.28 16.70 -16.21
N GLU A 102 15.34 15.72 -17.08
CA GLU A 102 16.46 14.79 -17.12
C GLU A 102 17.01 14.85 -18.54
N ALA A 103 18.31 15.11 -18.61
CA ALA A 103 19.13 15.43 -19.76
C ALA A 103 19.55 14.17 -20.53
#